data_AF-K7U8Y4-F1
#
_entry.id   AF-K7U8Y4-F1
#
_cell.length_a   1.000
_cell.length_b   1.000
_cell.length_c   1.000
_cell.angle_alpha   90.00
_cell.angle_beta   90.00
_cell.angle_gamma   90.00
#
_symmetry.space_group_name_H-M   'P 1'
#
loop_
_entity.id
_entity.type
_entity.pdbx_description
1 polymer ?
#
loop_
_entity_poly.entity_id
_entity_poly.type
_entity_poly.pdbx_seq_one_letter_code
_entity_poly.pdbx_strand_id
1 'polypeptide(L)'
;MHKVSDGQRRRVQICMGLLHPYKVLLLDEITVDLDVVTRMDLLGFFKEECEQREATIVYATHIFDGLETWATDFAYIQEGELRRSGRYSDIEELRSAKNLLSVVESWLRSETKLPKKEPPPRPETQARRSSPFDASPFRSSRHMAYYR
;
A
#
# COMPACT_ATOMS: atom_id res chain seq x y z
N MET A 1 4.62 0.35 30.28
CA MET A 1 6.05 0.47 29.91
C MET A 1 6.23 -0.12 28.51
N HIS A 2 6.05 0.68 27.45
CA HIS A 2 6.45 0.28 26.10
C HIS A 2 7.85 0.86 25.86
N LYS A 3 8.89 0.02 25.98
CA LYS A 3 10.30 0.42 25.78
C LYS A 3 10.72 0.44 24.31
N VAL A 4 9.78 0.26 23.39
CA VAL A 4 10.05 -0.03 21.97
C VAL A 4 9.31 1.00 21.14
N SER A 5 10.00 1.68 20.24
CA SER A 5 9.35 2.63 19.31
C SER A 5 8.43 1.89 18.35
N ASP A 6 7.45 2.58 17.79
CA ASP A 6 6.53 1.96 16.82
C ASP A 6 7.27 1.39 15.60
N GLY A 7 8.33 2.07 15.15
CA GLY A 7 9.23 1.56 14.11
C GLY A 7 10.00 0.29 14.51
N GLN A 8 10.47 0.20 15.75
CA GLN A 8 11.09 -1.03 16.26
C GLN A 8 10.08 -2.17 16.36
N ARG A 9 8.84 -1.90 16.79
CA ARG A 9 7.77 -2.90 16.84
C ARG A 9 7.41 -3.40 15.44
N ARG A 10 7.30 -2.50 14.46
CA ARG A 10 7.03 -2.84 13.06
C ARG A 10 8.12 -3.74 12.47
N ARG A 11 9.40 -3.42 12.72
CA ARG A 11 10.52 -4.27 12.31
C ARG A 11 10.45 -5.67 12.91
N VAL A 12 10.18 -5.79 14.21
CA VAL A 12 10.01 -7.10 14.86
C VAL A 12 8.86 -7.89 14.25
N GLN A 13 7.73 -7.24 13.94
CA GLN A 13 6.59 -7.91 13.29
C GLN A 13 6.94 -8.42 11.89
N ILE A 14 7.64 -7.63 11.08
CA ILE A 14 8.14 -8.05 9.76
C ILE A 14 9.06 -9.26 9.94
N CYS A 15 10.09 -9.17 10.80
CA CYS A 15 11.00 -10.29 11.05
C CYS A 15 10.26 -11.56 11.49
N MET A 16 9.29 -11.45 12.40
CA MET A 16 8.49 -12.59 12.87
C MET A 16 7.67 -13.25 11.75
N GLY A 17 7.15 -12.46 10.81
CA GLY A 17 6.47 -12.97 9.62
C GLY A 17 7.41 -13.72 8.67
N LEU A 18 8.66 -13.27 8.57
CA LEU A 18 9.68 -13.85 7.70
C LEU A 18 10.34 -15.12 8.27
N LEU A 19 10.19 -15.39 9.58
CA LEU A 19 10.70 -16.61 10.20
C LEU A 19 10.08 -17.87 9.61
N HIS A 20 8.83 -17.79 9.16
CA HIS A 20 8.13 -18.92 8.56
C HIS A 20 8.32 -18.88 7.03
N PRO A 21 8.53 -20.03 6.38
CA PRO A 21 8.58 -20.07 4.92
C PRO A 21 7.27 -19.59 4.33
N TYR A 22 7.35 -18.68 3.36
CA TYR A 22 6.22 -18.16 2.62
C TYR A 22 6.39 -18.44 1.12
N LYS A 23 5.26 -18.63 0.43
CA LYS A 23 5.21 -18.67 -1.04
C LYS A 23 4.68 -17.37 -1.63
N VAL A 24 3.84 -16.67 -0.87
CA VAL A 24 3.35 -15.34 -1.22
C VAL A 24 3.44 -14.46 0.02
N LEU A 25 3.99 -13.26 -0.13
CA LEU A 25 4.10 -12.26 0.93
C LEU A 25 3.50 -10.95 0.44
N LEU A 26 2.55 -10.43 1.22
CA LEU A 26 1.89 -9.15 0.95
C LEU A 26 2.51 -8.10 1.87
N LEU A 27 3.03 -7.04 1.27
CA LEU A 27 3.69 -5.95 1.96
C LEU A 27 2.91 -4.66 1.67
N ASP A 28 2.45 -4.00 2.73
CA ASP A 28 1.71 -2.75 2.64
C ASP A 28 2.45 -1.64 3.39
N GLU A 29 3.05 -0.71 2.64
CA GLU A 29 3.69 0.50 3.16
C GLU A 29 4.70 0.23 4.29
N ILE A 30 5.45 -0.86 4.17
CA ILE A 30 6.35 -1.35 5.22
C ILE A 30 7.65 -0.53 5.33
N THR A 31 8.03 0.20 4.27
CA THR A 31 9.24 1.03 4.26
C THR A 31 9.00 2.47 4.70
N VAL A 32 7.77 2.81 5.07
CA VAL A 32 7.45 4.09 5.69
C VAL A 32 8.25 4.20 7.00
N ASP A 33 8.80 5.38 7.26
CA ASP A 33 9.66 5.70 8.40
C ASP A 33 11.03 4.99 8.44
N LEU A 34 11.43 4.29 7.36
CA LEU A 34 12.80 3.82 7.19
C LEU A 34 13.64 4.87 6.46
N ASP A 35 14.88 5.05 6.93
CA ASP A 35 15.89 5.80 6.19
C ASP A 35 16.23 5.11 4.87
N VAL A 36 16.86 5.88 3.96
CA VAL A 36 17.14 5.42 2.59
C VAL A 36 18.02 4.18 2.58
N VAL A 37 19.04 4.09 3.45
CA VAL A 37 19.98 2.97 3.47
C VAL A 37 19.27 1.71 3.98
N THR A 38 18.62 1.78 5.14
CA THR A 38 17.88 0.65 5.71
C THR A 38 16.79 0.14 4.77
N ARG A 39 16.15 1.04 4.02
CA ARG A 39 15.17 0.66 3.01
C ARG A 39 15.79 -0.17 1.89
N MET A 40 16.93 0.28 1.34
CA MET A 40 17.63 -0.44 0.28
C MET A 40 18.08 -1.81 0.74
N ASP A 41 18.64 -1.91 1.95
CA ASP A 41 19.06 -3.19 2.54
C ASP A 41 17.86 -4.15 2.70
N LEU A 42 16.72 -3.64 3.17
CA LEU A 42 15.51 -4.43 3.35
C LEU A 42 14.93 -4.93 2.01
N LEU A 43 14.89 -4.09 0.98
CA LEU A 43 14.45 -4.50 -0.36
C LEU A 43 15.42 -5.52 -0.98
N GLY A 44 16.73 -5.36 -0.77
CA GLY A 44 17.75 -6.32 -1.17
C GLY A 44 17.51 -7.69 -0.52
N PHE A 45 17.31 -7.72 0.79
CA PHE A 45 16.95 -8.94 1.52
C PHE A 45 15.71 -9.62 0.92
N PHE A 46 14.64 -8.86 0.66
CA PHE A 46 13.42 -9.43 0.06
C PHE A 46 13.65 -10.02 -1.33
N LYS A 47 14.53 -9.40 -2.13
CA LYS A 47 14.89 -9.91 -3.45
C LYS A 47 15.57 -11.27 -3.33
N GLU A 48 16.57 -11.37 -2.47
CA GLU A 48 17.30 -12.61 -2.22
C GLU A 48 16.37 -13.72 -1.70
N GLU A 49 15.47 -13.39 -0.76
CA GLU A 49 14.51 -14.38 -0.24
C GLU A 49 13.52 -14.86 -1.31
N CYS A 50 13.06 -13.98 -2.20
CA CYS A 50 12.22 -14.38 -3.34
C CYS A 50 12.95 -15.36 -4.26
N GLU A 51 14.21 -15.07 -4.59
CA GLU A 51 15.04 -15.89 -5.47
C GLU A 51 15.35 -17.26 -4.83
N GLN A 52 15.69 -17.29 -3.54
CA GLN A 52 16.03 -18.53 -2.83
C GLN A 52 14.82 -19.44 -2.57
N ARG A 53 13.65 -18.86 -2.27
CA ARG A 53 12.46 -19.62 -1.84
C ARG A 53 11.46 -19.87 -2.97
N GLU A 54 11.70 -19.30 -4.15
CA GLU A 54 10.73 -19.19 -5.24
C GLU A 54 9.40 -18.63 -4.73
N ALA A 55 9.49 -17.46 -4.07
CA ALA A 55 8.36 -16.79 -3.48
C ALA A 55 7.98 -15.54 -4.27
N THR A 56 6.70 -15.14 -4.18
CA THR A 56 6.19 -13.93 -4.80
C THR A 56 5.92 -12.89 -3.72
N ILE A 57 6.45 -11.67 -3.90
CA ILE A 57 6.11 -10.52 -3.06
C ILE A 57 5.21 -9.58 -3.84
N VAL A 58 4.07 -9.24 -3.25
CA VAL A 58 3.23 -8.12 -3.73
C VAL A 58 3.48 -6.97 -2.79
N TYR A 59 4.06 -5.89 -3.34
CA TYR A 59 4.42 -4.71 -2.55
C TYR A 59 3.58 -3.50 -2.96
N ALA A 60 2.79 -2.98 -2.02
CA ALA A 60 2.05 -1.74 -2.15
C ALA A 60 2.81 -0.61 -1.46
N THR A 61 3.13 0.44 -2.24
CA THR A 61 3.92 1.58 -1.77
C THR A 61 3.64 2.83 -2.61
N HIS A 62 3.67 3.99 -1.98
CA HIS A 62 3.69 5.31 -2.63
C HIS A 62 5.12 5.89 -2.75
N ILE A 63 6.13 5.16 -2.28
CA ILE A 63 7.54 5.52 -2.35
C ILE A 63 8.19 4.75 -3.50
N PHE A 64 8.65 5.46 -4.54
CA PHE A 64 9.20 4.86 -5.77
C PHE A 64 10.72 4.75 -5.80
N ASP A 65 11.40 5.39 -4.83
CA ASP A 65 12.86 5.44 -4.79
C ASP A 65 13.46 4.03 -4.61
N GLY A 66 14.33 3.63 -5.54
CA GLY A 66 15.04 2.35 -5.48
C GLY A 66 14.22 1.13 -5.88
N LEU A 67 12.96 1.29 -6.29
CA LEU A 67 12.14 0.16 -6.75
C LEU A 67 12.50 -0.33 -8.16
N GLU A 68 13.13 0.50 -8.97
CA GLU A 68 13.42 0.21 -10.39
C GLU A 68 14.28 -1.03 -10.59
N THR A 69 15.20 -1.30 -9.67
CA THR A 69 16.12 -2.44 -9.74
C THR A 69 15.53 -3.70 -9.10
N TRP A 70 14.37 -3.58 -8.46
CA TRP A 70 13.72 -4.62 -7.69
C TRP A 70 12.43 -5.11 -8.34
N ALA A 71 11.61 -4.21 -8.87
CA ALA A 71 10.29 -4.52 -9.41
C ALA A 71 10.37 -5.31 -10.73
N THR A 72 9.74 -6.48 -10.76
CA THR A 72 9.58 -7.29 -11.99
C THR A 72 8.34 -6.88 -12.77
N ASP A 73 7.26 -6.58 -12.04
CA ASP A 73 5.94 -6.27 -12.54
C ASP A 73 5.42 -5.03 -11.80
N PHE A 74 4.57 -4.27 -12.48
CA PHE A 74 3.98 -3.05 -11.95
C PHE A 74 2.46 -3.08 -12.11
N ALA A 75 1.75 -2.57 -11.11
CA ALA A 75 0.30 -2.40 -11.14
C ALA A 75 -0.05 -1.00 -10.64
N TYR A 76 -0.71 -0.22 -11.49
CA TYR A 76 -1.19 1.12 -11.19
C TYR A 76 -2.69 1.09 -10.96
N ILE A 77 -3.10 1.46 -9.75
CA ILE A 77 -4.50 1.55 -9.35
C ILE A 77 -4.86 3.02 -9.15
N GLN A 78 -5.97 3.44 -9.74
CA GLN A 78 -6.52 4.79 -9.61
C GLN A 78 -8.03 4.70 -9.41
N GLU A 79 -8.58 5.42 -8.42
CA GLU A 79 -10.03 5.48 -8.16
C GLU A 79 -10.67 4.08 -8.02
N GLY A 80 -9.92 3.12 -7.45
CA GLY A 80 -10.36 1.72 -7.29
C GLY A 80 -10.30 0.88 -8.57
N GLU A 81 -9.82 1.42 -9.68
CA GLU A 81 -9.69 0.72 -10.96
C GLU A 81 -8.21 0.46 -11.28
N LEU A 82 -7.89 -0.75 -11.75
CA LEU A 82 -6.57 -1.08 -12.29
C LEU A 82 -6.41 -0.38 -13.65
N ARG A 83 -5.66 0.71 -13.67
CA ARG A 83 -5.41 1.51 -14.89
C ARG A 83 -4.34 0.89 -15.77
N ARG A 84 -3.28 0.38 -15.15
CA ARG A 84 -2.13 -0.20 -15.86
C ARG A 84 -1.62 -1.40 -15.08
N SER A 85 -1.22 -2.43 -15.79
CA SER A 85 -0.51 -3.56 -15.20
C SER A 85 0.33 -4.26 -16.25
N GLY A 86 1.51 -4.72 -15.87
CA GLY A 86 2.37 -5.50 -16.74
C GLY A 86 3.77 -5.62 -16.19
N ARG A 87 4.63 -6.32 -16.92
CA ARG A 87 6.04 -6.38 -16.59
C ARG A 87 6.64 -4.99 -16.69
N TYR A 88 7.58 -4.69 -15.81
CA TYR A 88 8.32 -3.44 -15.83
C TYR A 88 8.96 -3.20 -17.21
N SER A 89 9.48 -4.26 -17.83
CA SER A 89 10.06 -4.21 -19.17
C SER A 89 9.08 -3.82 -20.27
N ASP A 90 7.79 -4.10 -20.11
CA ASP A 90 6.81 -4.01 -21.20
C ASP A 90 6.16 -2.63 -21.29
N ILE A 91 6.27 -1.83 -20.24
CA ILE A 91 5.73 -0.47 -20.16
C ILE A 91 6.66 0.49 -20.90
N GLU A 92 6.20 0.96 -22.06
CA GLU A 92 7.00 1.79 -22.98
C GLU A 92 7.47 3.09 -22.33
N GLU A 93 6.62 3.72 -21.51
CA GLU A 93 6.96 4.95 -20.80
C GLU A 93 8.13 4.77 -19.82
N LEU A 94 8.26 3.58 -19.21
CA LEU A 94 9.35 3.25 -18.28
C LEU A 94 10.67 3.00 -19.02
N ARG A 95 10.65 2.51 -20.26
CA ARG A 95 11.88 2.29 -21.05
C ARG A 95 12.58 3.59 -21.41
N SER A 96 11.82 4.63 -21.71
CA SER A 96 12.35 5.94 -22.15
C SER A 96 12.66 6.91 -21.01
N ALA A 97 12.23 6.59 -19.78
CA ALA A 97 12.31 7.50 -18.66
C ALA A 97 13.66 7.45 -17.95
N LYS A 98 13.96 8.53 -17.22
CA LYS A 98 15.17 8.60 -16.38
C LYS A 98 15.04 7.79 -15.09
N ASN A 99 13.83 7.76 -14.55
CA ASN A 99 13.48 7.05 -13.33
C ASN A 99 11.95 6.81 -13.27
N LEU A 100 11.54 5.81 -12.52
CA LEU A 100 10.14 5.43 -12.27
C LEU A 100 9.35 6.60 -11.67
N LEU A 101 9.97 7.35 -10.75
CA LEU A 101 9.33 8.50 -10.11
C LEU A 101 8.82 9.51 -11.14
N SER A 102 9.60 9.83 -12.17
CA SER A 102 9.20 10.79 -13.21
C SER A 102 7.99 10.34 -14.03
N VAL A 103 7.89 9.03 -14.29
CA VAL A 103 6.76 8.45 -15.02
C VAL A 103 5.52 8.46 -14.15
N VAL A 104 5.63 7.98 -12.91
CA VAL A 104 4.51 7.95 -11.97
C VAL A 104 4.05 9.37 -11.63
N GLU A 105 4.97 10.33 -11.48
CA GLU A 105 4.63 11.74 -11.30
C GLU A 105 3.79 12.26 -12.47
N SER A 106 4.16 11.93 -13.71
CA SER A 106 3.39 12.32 -14.89
C SER A 106 1.96 11.75 -14.87
N TRP A 107 1.81 10.50 -14.42
CA TRP A 107 0.52 9.86 -14.24
C TRP A 107 -0.29 10.56 -13.17
N LEU A 108 0.25 10.72 -11.95
CA LEU A 108 -0.42 11.39 -10.82
C LEU A 108 -0.84 12.83 -11.14
N ARG A 109 0.00 13.59 -11.86
CA ARG A 109 -0.33 14.95 -12.31
C ARG A 109 -1.44 14.98 -13.36
N SER A 110 -1.54 13.97 -14.20
CA SER A 110 -2.65 13.85 -15.16
C SER A 110 -3.98 13.64 -14.43
N GLU A 111 -3.97 12.99 -13.27
CA GLU A 111 -5.16 12.77 -12.45
C GLU A 111 -5.66 14.05 -11.79
N THR A 112 -4.74 14.90 -11.31
CA THR A 112 -5.13 16.15 -10.64
C THR A 112 -5.86 17.10 -11.58
N LYS A 113 -5.72 16.91 -12.90
CA LYS A 113 -6.41 17.70 -13.94
C LYS A 113 -7.79 17.14 -14.30
N LEU A 114 -8.11 15.90 -13.92
CA LEU A 114 -9.43 15.31 -14.17
C LEU A 114 -10.44 15.86 -13.14
N PRO A 115 -11.67 16.23 -13.55
CA PRO A 115 -12.72 16.57 -12.59
C PRO A 115 -12.99 15.35 -11.71
N LYS A 116 -12.90 15.53 -10.39
CA LYS A 116 -13.28 14.49 -9.43
C LYS A 116 -14.71 14.05 -9.74
N LYS A 117 -14.91 12.76 -10.04
CA LYS A 117 -16.23 12.17 -10.24
C LYS A 117 -17.05 12.48 -8.98
N GLU A 118 -18.20 13.14 -9.13
CA GLU A 118 -19.06 13.43 -7.98
C GLU A 118 -19.37 12.11 -7.26
N PRO A 119 -19.25 12.05 -5.92
CA PRO A 119 -19.61 10.85 -5.19
C PRO A 119 -21.06 10.50 -5.55
N PRO A 120 -21.37 9.20 -5.74
CA PRO A 120 -22.73 8.79 -6.06
C PRO A 120 -23.68 9.37 -5.00
N PRO A 121 -24.88 9.85 -5.40
CA PRO A 121 -25.83 10.42 -4.45
C PRO A 121 -26.03 9.39 -3.34
N ARG A 122 -25.84 9.82 -2.08
CA ARG A 122 -26.05 8.94 -0.94
C ARG A 122 -27.46 8.38 -1.07
N PRO A 123 -27.67 7.05 -0.96
CA PRO A 123 -29.01 6.50 -0.99
C PRO A 123 -29.83 7.25 0.06
N GLU A 124 -30.95 7.81 -0.37
CA GLU A 124 -31.88 8.51 0.50
C GLU A 124 -32.10 7.65 1.73
N THR A 125 -31.87 8.23 2.90
CA THR A 125 -32.03 7.53 4.16
C THR A 125 -33.51 7.21 4.28
N GLN A 126 -33.92 6.01 3.87
CA GLN A 126 -35.24 5.48 4.22
C GLN A 126 -35.36 5.64 5.71
N ALA A 127 -36.33 6.44 6.12
CA ALA A 127 -36.62 6.75 7.52
C ALA A 127 -36.57 5.45 8.32
N ARG A 128 -35.56 5.34 9.19
CA ARG A 128 -35.40 4.20 10.09
C ARG A 128 -36.71 4.06 10.85
N ARG A 129 -37.47 3.00 10.57
CA ARG A 129 -38.51 2.53 11.48
C ARG A 129 -37.82 2.26 12.81
N SER A 130 -38.23 2.96 13.86
CA SER A 130 -37.72 2.80 15.20
C SER A 130 -37.95 1.36 15.66
N SER A 131 -36.87 0.58 15.75
CA SER A 131 -36.90 -0.71 16.44
C SER A 131 -36.92 -0.48 17.96
N PRO A 132 -37.63 -1.28 18.77
CA PRO A 132 -37.83 -1.03 20.21
C PRO A 132 -36.58 -1.16 21.09
N PHE A 133 -35.41 -1.43 20.49
CA PHE A 133 -34.15 -1.68 21.20
C PHE A 133 -33.28 -0.42 21.40
N ASP A 134 -33.78 0.77 21.08
CA ASP A 134 -33.01 2.03 21.14
C ASP A 134 -32.94 2.66 22.55
N ALA A 135 -33.42 1.97 23.60
CA ALA A 135 -33.43 2.46 24.98
C ALA A 135 -32.26 1.92 25.83
N SER A 136 -31.03 1.94 25.31
CA SER A 136 -29.83 1.68 26.12
C SER A 136 -29.05 2.98 26.37
N PRO A 137 -28.59 3.25 27.61
CA PRO A 137 -27.96 4.52 27.98
C PRO A 137 -26.50 4.63 27.53
N PHE A 138 -25.98 3.68 26.75
CA PHE A 138 -24.59 3.64 26.32
C PHE A 138 -24.45 4.10 24.86
N ARG A 139 -24.53 5.42 24.63
CA ARG A 139 -23.96 6.04 23.43
C ARG A 139 -23.27 7.37 23.73
N SER A 140 -21.96 7.29 23.92
CA SER A 140 -20.95 8.24 23.44
C SER A 140 -19.61 7.50 23.62
N SER A 141 -18.85 7.22 22.57
CA SER A 141 -18.00 8.23 21.93
C SER A 141 -17.74 7.90 20.46
N ARG A 142 -17.91 8.90 19.62
CA ARG A 142 -17.24 9.01 18.33
C ARG A 142 -15.73 9.06 18.58
N HIS A 143 -15.04 7.92 18.53
CA HIS A 143 -13.59 7.81 18.30
C HIS A 143 -13.25 6.32 18.20
N MET A 144 -13.22 5.78 16.98
CA MET A 144 -12.29 4.72 16.64
C MET A 144 -11.96 4.85 15.16
N ALA A 145 -10.75 5.37 14.95
CA ALA A 145 -10.07 5.41 13.69
C ALA A 145 -9.95 4.00 13.12
N TYR A 146 -10.16 3.91 11.83
CA TYR A 146 -9.90 2.72 11.04
C TYR A 146 -8.40 2.38 11.13
N TYR A 147 -8.11 1.15 11.53
CA TYR A 147 -6.90 0.42 11.18
C TYR A 147 -7.37 -0.88 10.52
N ARG A 148 -7.17 -1.00 9.22
CA ARG A 148 -7.02 -2.24 8.48
C ARG A 148 -6.06 -1.97 7.33
#